data_AF-A0A815CL05-F1
#
_entry.id   AF-A0A815CL05-F1
#
_cell.length_a   1.000
_cell.length_b   1.000
_cell.length_c   1.000
_cell.angle_alpha   90.00
_cell.angle_beta   90.00
_cell.angle_gamma   90.00
#
_symmetry.space_group_name_H-M   'P 1'
#
loop_
_entity.id
_entity.type
_entity.pdbx_description
1 polymer ?
#
loop_
_entity_poly.entity_id
_entity_poly.type
_entity_poly.pdbx_seq_one_letter_code
_entity_poly.pdbx_strand_id
1 'polypeptide(L)'
;MISTSFNRIDPLFMYTQLLKEALLEIEDDDAKSVKELVEYCRLHSDASGVTLEKIEREYRNHTPIWWYTGPYFIRSMLNRALRQMDVDIILKMGFFIRHLHQHITDLHRAQQSSKAAMPSKFQVFRGQGLSMEAFEKMKKTKGGLMSFNHFLSTSRNHEISLQSYARLAAFDENSVGILFVMNIDTAICTASSTPFVNVKDIGFYDGQEEEILFSTHTIFRIDRIERIEDKHTDRLWQVNLTLAGNQDDDFNKLRAHLRKELDVVGTGWSRLGQILIKLGEPAEAEHLYQLLLEKASSDRYKAQYNGQLGSVYQSIGQYSKAITFYERAIDIYKKMSPPSQLGLADSYNNIGLVYDNMGEYLKALSSYERSLEIRKIALPPNHPDLASSYNNIGSVYYNMGKYSKALPSYERSLEIRKIALPPKHPDLAASYNNIGLVYDNLGEYLKALSSCERSLEIQKIALPSNHPDLAQSYNNIGVMYNDMGEYSKALSSYEQSLEIRKIALPPNHSDLTASYNNIGNVYYNMGEHSKALSRYELALEIKKIALSPNHPSLASSYNNIGLVYDDMGEYSKALSYYEKAQDIWKKSLLSNHPHIALVKRNIDNVKKKM
;
A
#
# COMPACT_ATOMS: atom_id res chain seq x y z
N MET A 1 -7.79 14.63 14.72
CA MET A 1 -8.39 13.28 14.86
C MET A 1 -7.28 12.27 15.02
N ILE A 2 -7.49 11.34 15.94
CA ILE A 2 -6.52 10.43 16.54
C ILE A 2 -5.90 9.48 15.50
N SER A 3 -4.56 9.37 15.56
CA SER A 3 -3.67 8.30 15.05
C SER A 3 -4.35 7.13 14.31
N THR A 4 -4.40 7.18 12.98
CA THR A 4 -4.61 5.97 12.18
C THR A 4 -3.33 5.15 12.16
N SER A 5 -3.31 4.18 13.05
CA SER A 5 -2.25 3.20 13.27
C SER A 5 -2.18 2.16 12.14
N PHE A 6 -2.10 2.59 10.87
CA PHE A 6 -2.00 1.69 9.71
C PHE A 6 -0.71 0.86 9.73
N ASN A 7 0.39 1.44 10.22
CA ASN A 7 1.67 0.74 10.40
C ASN A 7 1.64 -0.36 11.49
N ARG A 8 0.52 -0.54 12.20
CA ARG A 8 0.31 -1.65 13.15
C ARG A 8 -0.61 -2.75 12.62
N ILE A 9 -1.19 -2.58 11.43
CA ILE A 9 -2.08 -3.57 10.83
C ILE A 9 -1.24 -4.51 9.98
N ASP A 10 -1.48 -5.80 10.10
CA ASP A 10 -0.79 -6.80 9.31
C ASP A 10 -1.13 -6.64 7.81
N PRO A 11 -0.18 -6.56 6.87
CA PRO A 11 -0.49 -6.50 5.45
C PRO A 11 -1.44 -7.62 5.00
N LEU A 12 -1.28 -8.85 5.56
CA LEU A 12 -2.16 -9.99 5.27
C LEU A 12 -3.65 -9.70 5.57
N PHE A 13 -3.92 -8.85 6.57
CA PHE A 13 -5.28 -8.40 6.91
C PHE A 13 -5.94 -7.66 5.74
N MET A 14 -5.18 -6.84 5.02
CA MET A 14 -5.72 -6.05 3.91
C MET A 14 -6.10 -6.98 2.75
N TYR A 15 -5.34 -8.05 2.50
CA TYR A 15 -5.66 -8.97 1.41
C TYR A 15 -7.02 -9.63 1.58
N THR A 16 -7.39 -10.16 2.74
CA THR A 16 -8.68 -10.89 2.86
C THR A 16 -9.91 -10.00 2.74
N GLN A 17 -9.82 -8.76 3.25
CA GLN A 17 -10.87 -7.76 3.08
C GLN A 17 -11.09 -7.39 1.60
N LEU A 18 -9.99 -7.29 0.85
CA LEU A 18 -10.01 -6.90 -0.56
C LEU A 18 -10.30 -8.06 -1.50
N LEU A 19 -9.79 -9.23 -1.15
CA LEU A 19 -10.04 -10.50 -1.80
C LEU A 19 -11.54 -10.80 -1.75
N LYS A 20 -12.26 -10.49 -0.66
CA LYS A 20 -13.73 -10.56 -0.66
C LYS A 20 -14.35 -9.80 -1.84
N GLU A 21 -13.96 -8.54 -2.04
CA GLU A 21 -14.53 -7.71 -3.11
C GLU A 21 -14.18 -8.28 -4.49
N ALA A 22 -12.97 -8.83 -4.66
CA ALA A 22 -12.55 -9.50 -5.90
C ALA A 22 -13.26 -10.86 -6.16
N LEU A 23 -13.43 -11.68 -5.13
CA LEU A 23 -13.95 -13.05 -5.26
C LEU A 23 -15.45 -13.11 -5.50
N LEU A 24 -16.20 -12.07 -5.09
CA LEU A 24 -17.64 -12.02 -5.30
C LEU A 24 -18.04 -11.69 -6.74
N GLU A 25 -17.11 -11.22 -7.56
CA GLU A 25 -17.30 -10.91 -8.99
C GLU A 25 -16.91 -12.07 -9.92
N ILE A 26 -16.59 -13.24 -9.35
CA ILE A 26 -16.15 -14.41 -10.13
C ILE A 26 -17.34 -15.09 -10.81
N GLU A 27 -17.29 -15.16 -12.14
CA GLU A 27 -18.13 -16.02 -12.96
C GLU A 27 -17.31 -17.24 -13.40
N ASP A 28 -17.54 -18.39 -12.77
CA ASP A 28 -16.86 -19.65 -13.09
C ASP A 28 -17.88 -20.76 -13.44
N ASP A 29 -17.49 -21.69 -14.31
CA ASP A 29 -18.19 -22.97 -14.47
C ASP A 29 -17.77 -23.91 -13.33
N ASP A 30 -18.69 -24.14 -12.39
CA ASP A 30 -18.44 -24.95 -11.20
C ASP A 30 -18.03 -26.39 -11.53
N ALA A 31 -18.60 -27.01 -12.58
CA ALA A 31 -18.25 -28.40 -12.93
C ALA A 31 -16.80 -28.49 -13.41
N LYS A 32 -16.41 -27.56 -14.28
CA LYS A 32 -15.05 -27.48 -14.78
C LYS A 32 -14.06 -27.17 -13.65
N SER A 33 -14.42 -26.25 -12.76
CA SER A 33 -13.56 -25.81 -11.65
C SER A 33 -13.31 -26.91 -10.61
N VAL A 34 -14.34 -27.71 -10.28
CA VAL A 34 -14.16 -28.89 -9.42
C VAL A 34 -13.19 -29.88 -10.05
N LYS A 35 -13.32 -30.16 -11.36
CA LYS A 35 -12.42 -31.08 -12.06
C LYS A 35 -10.98 -30.57 -12.08
N GLU A 36 -10.78 -29.30 -12.41
CA GLU A 36 -9.46 -28.65 -12.37
C GLU A 36 -8.81 -28.72 -10.99
N LEU A 37 -9.59 -28.50 -9.93
CA LEU A 37 -9.12 -28.60 -8.54
C LEU A 37 -8.70 -30.03 -8.19
N VAL A 38 -9.52 -31.02 -8.52
CA VAL A 38 -9.23 -32.43 -8.22
C VAL A 38 -7.98 -32.89 -8.98
N GLU A 39 -7.82 -32.51 -10.25
CA GLU A 39 -6.64 -32.81 -11.06
C GLU A 39 -5.37 -32.16 -10.50
N TYR A 40 -5.45 -30.89 -10.09
CA TYR A 40 -4.34 -30.22 -9.40
C TYR A 40 -3.94 -30.97 -8.12
N CYS A 41 -4.93 -31.39 -7.32
CA CYS A 41 -4.69 -32.10 -6.06
C CYS A 41 -4.06 -33.49 -6.27
N ARG A 42 -4.42 -34.21 -7.35
CA ARG A 42 -3.77 -35.48 -7.74
C ARG A 42 -2.29 -35.30 -8.02
N LEU A 43 -1.89 -34.14 -8.54
CA LEU A 43 -0.52 -33.84 -8.94
C LEU A 43 0.33 -33.23 -7.80
N HIS A 44 -0.30 -32.53 -6.85
CA HIS A 44 0.42 -31.64 -5.91
C HIS A 44 0.07 -31.83 -4.42
N SER A 45 -0.80 -32.77 -4.05
CA SER A 45 -1.17 -32.96 -2.63
C SER A 45 -1.18 -34.43 -2.21
N ASP A 46 -0.92 -34.66 -0.92
CA ASP A 46 -1.04 -35.98 -0.28
C ASP A 46 -2.50 -36.37 0.03
N ALA A 47 -3.47 -35.82 -0.72
CA ALA A 47 -4.86 -36.17 -0.55
C ALA A 47 -5.09 -37.62 -0.99
N SER A 48 -5.76 -38.42 -0.15
CA SER A 48 -6.04 -39.82 -0.50
C SER A 48 -6.89 -39.91 -1.78
N GLY A 49 -6.58 -40.86 -2.67
CA GLY A 49 -7.31 -41.06 -3.92
C GLY A 49 -8.81 -41.24 -3.71
N VAL A 50 -9.20 -41.93 -2.64
CA VAL A 50 -10.61 -42.15 -2.24
C VAL A 50 -11.32 -40.83 -1.92
N THR A 51 -10.63 -39.90 -1.24
CA THR A 51 -11.20 -38.57 -0.94
C THR A 51 -11.43 -37.75 -2.21
N LEU A 52 -10.50 -37.82 -3.17
CA LEU A 52 -10.58 -37.07 -4.42
C LEU A 52 -11.72 -37.57 -5.31
N GLU A 53 -11.88 -38.89 -5.44
CA GLU A 53 -13.00 -39.50 -6.19
C GLU A 53 -14.36 -39.13 -5.60
N LYS A 54 -14.45 -39.09 -4.26
CA LYS A 54 -15.67 -38.69 -3.58
C LYS A 54 -16.04 -37.23 -3.87
N ILE A 55 -15.07 -36.30 -3.80
CA ILE A 55 -15.31 -34.91 -4.17
C ILE A 55 -15.80 -34.82 -5.61
N GLU A 56 -15.11 -35.47 -6.55
CA GLU A 56 -15.48 -35.39 -7.97
C GLU A 56 -16.92 -35.90 -8.26
N ARG A 57 -17.35 -36.96 -7.57
CA ARG A 57 -18.69 -37.55 -7.77
C ARG A 57 -19.81 -36.87 -7.00
N GLU A 58 -19.53 -36.42 -5.78
CA GLU A 58 -20.56 -36.02 -4.80
C GLU A 58 -20.54 -34.53 -4.48
N TYR A 59 -19.65 -33.73 -5.08
CA TYR A 59 -19.51 -32.30 -4.72
C TYR A 59 -20.85 -31.56 -4.72
N ARG A 60 -21.70 -31.79 -5.73
CA ARG A 60 -23.02 -31.14 -5.89
C ARG A 60 -24.10 -31.68 -4.96
N ASN A 61 -23.87 -32.81 -4.29
CA ASN A 61 -24.86 -33.42 -3.39
C ASN A 61 -24.86 -32.78 -2.01
N HIS A 62 -23.83 -31.98 -1.70
CA HIS A 62 -23.64 -31.36 -0.39
C HIS A 62 -23.43 -29.86 -0.49
N THR A 63 -23.73 -29.15 0.59
CA THR A 63 -23.53 -27.70 0.67
C THR A 63 -22.05 -27.36 0.86
N PRO A 64 -21.61 -26.14 0.54
CA PRO A 64 -20.23 -25.70 0.79
C PRO A 64 -19.81 -25.79 2.27
N ILE A 65 -20.72 -25.54 3.21
CA ILE A 65 -20.44 -25.62 4.66
C ILE A 65 -20.19 -27.07 5.07
N TRP A 66 -20.96 -28.01 4.52
CA TRP A 66 -20.75 -29.44 4.77
C TRP A 66 -19.34 -29.87 4.31
N TRP A 67 -18.93 -29.48 3.10
CA TRP A 67 -17.58 -29.76 2.59
C TRP A 67 -16.49 -29.08 3.42
N TYR A 68 -16.73 -27.85 3.88
CA TYR A 68 -15.75 -27.09 4.67
C TYR A 68 -15.60 -27.62 6.10
N THR A 69 -16.66 -28.16 6.70
CA THR A 69 -16.64 -28.67 8.09
C THR A 69 -16.22 -30.13 8.18
N GLY A 70 -16.31 -30.88 7.07
CA GLY A 70 -15.94 -32.30 7.04
C GLY A 70 -14.44 -32.58 7.19
N PRO A 71 -14.05 -33.85 7.43
CA PRO A 71 -12.67 -34.29 7.64
C PRO A 71 -11.83 -34.31 6.36
N TYR A 72 -12.23 -33.58 5.33
CA TYR A 72 -11.57 -33.54 4.03
C TYR A 72 -10.46 -32.48 4.01
N PHE A 73 -9.55 -32.58 3.02
CA PHE A 73 -8.45 -31.64 2.88
C PHE A 73 -8.89 -30.22 2.46
N ILE A 74 -10.15 -30.01 2.04
CA ILE A 74 -10.68 -28.72 1.58
C ILE A 74 -10.45 -27.62 2.62
N ARG A 75 -10.79 -27.87 3.89
CA ARG A 75 -10.63 -26.89 4.98
C ARG A 75 -9.17 -26.52 5.21
N SER A 76 -8.29 -27.53 5.33
CA SER A 76 -6.88 -27.32 5.63
C SER A 76 -6.16 -26.65 4.46
N MET A 77 -6.42 -27.11 3.23
CA MET A 77 -5.86 -26.55 2.00
C MET A 77 -6.31 -25.11 1.78
N LEU A 78 -7.60 -24.82 1.88
CA LEU A 78 -8.12 -23.47 1.69
C LEU A 78 -7.56 -22.51 2.74
N ASN A 79 -7.59 -22.90 4.02
CA ASN A 79 -7.11 -22.05 5.10
C ASN A 79 -5.60 -21.83 5.01
N ARG A 80 -4.83 -22.81 4.54
CA ARG A 80 -3.40 -22.63 4.26
C ARG A 80 -3.19 -21.65 3.11
N ALA A 81 -3.88 -21.85 2.00
CA ALA A 81 -3.76 -21.02 0.81
C ALA A 81 -4.11 -19.55 1.10
N LEU A 82 -5.22 -19.28 1.79
CA LEU A 82 -5.60 -17.91 2.17
C LEU A 82 -4.60 -17.27 3.15
N ARG A 83 -4.01 -18.04 4.06
CA ARG A 83 -2.98 -17.54 5.00
C ARG A 83 -1.63 -17.27 4.33
N GLN A 84 -1.28 -18.05 3.32
CA GLN A 84 0.01 -17.96 2.62
C GLN A 84 -0.08 -17.20 1.30
N MET A 85 -1.28 -16.72 0.95
CA MET A 85 -1.57 -16.12 -0.36
C MET A 85 -1.15 -17.01 -1.54
N ASP A 86 -1.38 -18.31 -1.43
CA ASP A 86 -1.11 -19.27 -2.51
C ASP A 86 -2.08 -19.03 -3.68
N VAL A 87 -1.62 -18.27 -4.67
CA VAL A 87 -2.40 -17.81 -5.83
C VAL A 87 -2.97 -18.99 -6.61
N ASP A 88 -2.22 -20.08 -6.75
CA ASP A 88 -2.65 -21.26 -7.51
C ASP A 88 -3.88 -21.92 -6.91
N ILE A 89 -3.83 -22.15 -5.59
CA ILE A 89 -4.94 -22.76 -4.86
C ILE A 89 -6.10 -21.77 -4.76
N ILE A 90 -5.84 -20.48 -4.48
CA ILE A 90 -6.88 -19.45 -4.38
C ILE A 90 -7.66 -19.33 -5.69
N LEU A 91 -6.98 -19.33 -6.85
CA LEU A 91 -7.62 -19.30 -8.16
C LEU A 91 -8.47 -20.56 -8.39
N LYS A 92 -7.90 -21.75 -8.16
CA LYS A 92 -8.59 -23.02 -8.39
C LYS A 92 -9.76 -23.25 -7.43
N MET A 93 -9.71 -22.69 -6.22
CA MET A 93 -10.78 -22.73 -5.23
C MET A 93 -11.69 -21.50 -5.26
N GLY A 94 -11.51 -20.57 -6.20
CA GLY A 94 -12.27 -19.31 -6.27
C GLY A 94 -13.79 -19.53 -6.21
N PHE A 95 -14.29 -20.46 -7.02
CA PHE A 95 -15.69 -20.90 -7.02
C PHE A 95 -16.17 -21.39 -5.63
N PHE A 96 -15.38 -22.22 -4.94
CA PHE A 96 -15.73 -22.75 -3.62
C PHE A 96 -15.75 -21.64 -2.57
N ILE A 97 -14.79 -20.72 -2.61
CA ILE A 97 -14.74 -19.58 -1.69
C ILE A 97 -15.98 -18.69 -1.88
N ARG A 98 -16.34 -18.39 -3.14
CA ARG A 98 -17.56 -17.64 -3.48
C ARG A 98 -18.81 -18.34 -2.94
N HIS A 99 -18.96 -19.63 -3.20
CA HIS A 99 -20.11 -20.42 -2.74
C HIS A 99 -20.21 -20.49 -1.23
N LEU A 100 -19.08 -20.73 -0.54
CA LEU A 100 -19.04 -20.77 0.92
C LEU A 100 -19.43 -19.42 1.52
N HIS A 101 -18.92 -18.32 0.95
CA HIS A 101 -19.28 -16.98 1.37
C HIS A 101 -20.76 -16.66 1.17
N GLN A 102 -21.31 -16.94 -0.02
CA GLN A 102 -22.73 -16.74 -0.34
C GLN A 102 -23.61 -17.56 0.59
N HIS A 103 -23.30 -18.84 0.78
CA HIS A 103 -24.05 -19.73 1.64
C HIS A 103 -24.05 -19.27 3.11
N ILE A 104 -22.89 -18.83 3.65
CA ILE A 104 -22.82 -18.24 5.00
C ILE A 104 -23.68 -16.97 5.07
N THR A 105 -23.65 -16.13 4.04
CA THR A 105 -24.40 -14.86 4.01
C THR A 105 -25.91 -15.09 3.99
N ASP A 106 -26.39 -16.02 3.16
CA ASP A 106 -27.81 -16.33 3.04
C ASP A 106 -28.35 -16.97 4.32
N LEU A 107 -27.60 -17.91 4.91
CA LEU A 107 -27.96 -18.52 6.18
C LEU A 107 -27.90 -17.55 7.35
N HIS A 108 -26.93 -16.62 7.35
CA HIS A 108 -26.87 -15.56 8.36
C HIS A 108 -28.17 -14.74 8.38
N ARG A 109 -28.66 -14.30 7.20
CA ARG A 109 -29.94 -13.58 7.08
C ARG A 109 -31.14 -14.43 7.52
N ALA A 110 -31.13 -15.71 7.19
CA ALA A 110 -32.19 -16.64 7.58
C ALA A 110 -32.22 -16.87 9.11
N GLN A 111 -31.06 -17.08 9.74
CA GLN A 111 -30.97 -17.30 11.19
C GLN A 111 -31.37 -16.05 11.99
N GLN A 112 -31.04 -14.85 11.50
CA GLN A 112 -31.44 -13.59 12.14
C GLN A 112 -32.93 -13.29 12.11
N SER A 113 -33.64 -13.75 11.06
CA SER A 113 -35.09 -13.50 10.90
C SER A 113 -35.98 -14.57 11.55
N SER A 114 -35.38 -15.66 12.04
CA SER A 114 -36.10 -16.78 12.65
C SER A 114 -36.36 -16.60 14.16
N LYS A 115 -37.37 -17.31 14.71
CA LYS A 115 -37.58 -17.42 16.17
C LYS A 115 -36.45 -18.15 16.92
N ALA A 116 -35.50 -18.75 16.20
CA ALA A 116 -34.27 -19.36 16.72
C ALA A 116 -33.06 -18.42 16.60
N ALA A 117 -33.30 -17.10 16.58
CA ALA A 117 -32.25 -16.10 16.52
C ALA A 117 -31.24 -16.27 17.67
N MET A 118 -29.96 -16.17 17.33
CA MET A 118 -28.87 -16.16 18.30
C MET A 118 -29.09 -15.05 19.34
N PRO A 119 -28.59 -15.22 20.58
CA PRO A 119 -28.66 -14.17 21.60
C PRO A 119 -28.09 -12.85 21.09
N SER A 120 -28.61 -11.72 21.59
CA SER A 120 -28.13 -10.39 21.21
C SER A 120 -26.63 -10.21 21.47
N LYS A 121 -26.12 -10.84 22.53
CA LYS A 121 -24.70 -10.92 22.85
C LYS A 121 -24.30 -12.33 23.22
N PHE A 122 -23.20 -12.82 22.66
CA PHE A 122 -22.68 -14.13 22.98
C PHE A 122 -21.17 -14.21 22.80
N GLN A 123 -20.57 -15.25 23.36
CA GLN A 123 -19.14 -15.52 23.23
C GLN A 123 -18.88 -16.77 22.38
N VAL A 124 -17.78 -16.71 21.65
CA VAL A 124 -17.19 -17.85 20.95
C VAL A 124 -15.70 -17.91 21.25
N PHE A 125 -15.15 -19.12 21.15
CA PHE A 125 -13.82 -19.45 21.59
C PHE A 125 -13.04 -20.11 20.45
N ARG A 126 -11.72 -19.88 20.43
CA ARG A 126 -10.81 -20.55 19.53
C ARG A 126 -9.45 -20.70 20.19
N GLY A 127 -8.98 -21.94 20.30
CA GLY A 127 -7.60 -22.22 20.71
C GLY A 127 -6.69 -22.43 19.51
N GLN A 128 -5.45 -21.94 19.60
CA GLN A 128 -4.38 -22.24 18.63
C GLN A 128 -2.99 -21.89 19.17
N GLY A 129 -1.95 -22.41 18.54
CA GLY A 129 -0.58 -21.94 18.73
C GLY A 129 -0.27 -20.68 17.92
N LEU A 130 0.62 -19.83 18.44
CA LEU A 130 1.29 -18.76 17.71
C LEU A 130 2.79 -18.86 17.90
N SER A 131 3.60 -18.46 16.91
CA SER A 131 5.03 -18.27 17.14
C SER A 131 5.26 -17.14 18.14
N MET A 132 6.39 -17.19 18.86
CA MET A 132 6.74 -16.15 19.83
C MET A 132 6.80 -14.75 19.18
N GLU A 133 7.33 -14.67 17.96
CA GLU A 133 7.39 -13.43 17.19
C GLU A 133 5.98 -12.87 16.90
N ALA A 134 5.08 -13.71 16.39
CA ALA A 134 3.70 -13.31 16.10
C ALA A 134 2.96 -12.86 17.37
N PHE A 135 3.22 -13.54 18.49
CA PHE A 135 2.63 -13.19 19.78
C PHE A 135 3.14 -11.85 20.31
N GLU A 136 4.45 -11.58 20.25
CA GLU A 136 5.01 -10.29 20.68
C GLU A 136 4.57 -9.13 19.77
N LYS A 137 4.40 -9.38 18.47
CA LYS A 137 3.75 -8.43 17.56
C LYS A 137 2.32 -8.14 18.03
N MET A 138 1.53 -9.16 18.33
CA MET A 138 0.15 -9.01 18.82
C MET A 138 0.06 -8.20 20.13
N LYS A 139 1.00 -8.40 21.07
CA LYS A 139 1.05 -7.60 22.30
C LYS A 139 1.24 -6.12 22.02
N LYS A 140 2.14 -5.78 21.09
CA LYS A 140 2.41 -4.38 20.69
C LYS A 140 1.21 -3.73 19.99
N THR A 141 0.31 -4.52 19.40
CA THR A 141 -0.89 -4.05 18.71
C THR A 141 -2.15 -4.05 19.60
N LYS A 142 -2.02 -4.19 20.93
CA LYS A 142 -3.16 -4.07 21.86
C LYS A 142 -3.94 -2.77 21.62
N GLY A 143 -5.27 -2.88 21.60
CA GLY A 143 -6.18 -1.80 21.23
C GLY A 143 -6.36 -1.61 19.73
N GLY A 144 -5.59 -2.29 18.89
CA GLY A 144 -5.71 -2.27 17.43
C GLY A 144 -6.69 -3.30 16.87
N LEU A 145 -6.76 -3.37 15.54
CA LEU A 145 -7.58 -4.31 14.78
C LEU A 145 -6.81 -5.57 14.39
N MET A 146 -7.51 -6.70 14.32
CA MET A 146 -7.01 -8.03 13.97
C MET A 146 -8.02 -8.75 13.08
N SER A 147 -7.54 -9.55 12.13
CA SER A 147 -8.37 -10.46 11.34
C SER A 147 -7.71 -11.83 11.29
N PHE A 148 -8.52 -12.84 11.01
CA PHE A 148 -8.05 -14.17 10.66
C PHE A 148 -8.11 -14.28 9.15
N ASN A 149 -6.98 -14.53 8.50
CA ASN A 149 -6.86 -14.52 7.05
C ASN A 149 -7.45 -15.77 6.40
N HIS A 150 -8.62 -16.23 6.86
CA HIS A 150 -9.34 -17.41 6.41
C HIS A 150 -10.77 -17.42 6.98
N PHE A 151 -11.61 -18.38 6.57
CA PHE A 151 -12.91 -18.59 7.21
C PHE A 151 -12.72 -19.02 8.66
N LEU A 152 -13.25 -18.23 9.59
CA LEU A 152 -12.96 -18.40 11.01
C LEU A 152 -14.00 -19.34 11.62
N SER A 153 -13.55 -20.56 11.92
CA SER A 153 -14.30 -21.55 12.68
C SER A 153 -13.98 -21.39 14.17
N THR A 154 -15.03 -21.32 15.00
CA THR A 154 -14.97 -21.15 16.45
C THR A 154 -15.98 -22.05 17.15
N SER A 155 -15.75 -22.32 18.43
CA SER A 155 -16.64 -23.14 19.28
C SER A 155 -17.38 -22.26 20.27
N ARG A 156 -18.63 -22.60 20.60
CA ARG A 156 -19.35 -22.03 21.76
C ARG A 156 -18.88 -22.63 23.09
N ASN A 157 -18.10 -23.71 23.04
CA ASN A 157 -17.57 -24.38 24.22
C ASN A 157 -16.14 -23.92 24.54
N HIS A 158 -16.01 -23.24 25.68
CA HIS A 158 -14.73 -22.75 26.19
C HIS A 158 -13.71 -23.88 26.40
N GLU A 159 -14.11 -24.98 27.04
CA GLU A 159 -13.19 -26.06 27.41
C GLU A 159 -12.65 -26.80 26.19
N ILE A 160 -13.44 -26.99 25.14
CA ILE A 160 -12.95 -27.61 23.90
C ILE A 160 -11.80 -26.77 23.32
N SER A 161 -12.00 -25.46 23.22
CA SER A 161 -10.99 -24.53 22.69
C SER A 161 -9.74 -24.44 23.56
N LEU A 162 -9.92 -24.40 24.89
CA LEU A 162 -8.82 -24.32 25.84
C LEU A 162 -8.01 -25.61 25.89
N GLN A 163 -8.67 -26.74 26.15
CA GLN A 163 -8.01 -28.03 26.40
C GLN A 163 -7.46 -28.65 25.12
N SER A 164 -8.28 -28.70 24.07
CA SER A 164 -7.97 -29.48 22.87
C SER A 164 -7.10 -28.74 21.86
N TYR A 165 -6.86 -27.44 22.06
CA TYR A 165 -6.11 -26.63 21.10
C TYR A 165 -5.12 -25.68 21.77
N ALA A 166 -5.57 -24.73 22.61
CA ALA A 166 -4.68 -23.73 23.18
C ALA A 166 -3.62 -24.34 24.11
N ARG A 167 -4.05 -25.18 25.06
CA ARG A 167 -3.15 -25.83 26.02
C ARG A 167 -2.22 -26.82 25.33
N LEU A 168 -2.71 -27.60 24.35
CA LEU A 168 -1.86 -28.50 23.56
C LEU A 168 -0.77 -27.74 22.81
N ALA A 169 -1.09 -26.60 22.20
CA ALA A 169 -0.09 -25.78 21.53
C ALA A 169 0.95 -25.19 22.49
N ALA A 170 0.57 -24.86 23.73
CA ALA A 170 1.50 -24.34 24.74
C ALA A 170 2.59 -25.34 25.16
N PHE A 171 2.46 -26.63 24.82
CA PHE A 171 3.50 -27.64 25.04
C PHE A 171 4.51 -27.73 23.90
N ASP A 172 4.27 -27.09 22.75
CA ASP A 172 5.27 -26.94 21.69
C ASP A 172 6.26 -25.84 22.07
N GLU A 173 7.55 -26.19 22.14
CA GLU A 173 8.64 -25.27 22.50
C GLU A 173 8.77 -24.08 21.53
N ASN A 174 8.25 -24.19 20.31
CA ASN A 174 8.29 -23.12 19.32
C ASN A 174 7.04 -22.24 19.32
N SER A 175 6.03 -22.56 20.14
CA SER A 175 4.73 -21.91 20.10
C SER A 175 4.22 -21.42 21.47
N VAL A 176 3.33 -20.44 21.44
CA VAL A 176 2.60 -19.93 22.60
C VAL A 176 1.15 -20.35 22.40
N GLY A 177 0.57 -20.99 23.40
CA GLY A 177 -0.83 -21.40 23.37
C GLY A 177 -1.73 -20.20 23.61
N ILE A 178 -2.62 -19.92 22.67
CA ILE A 178 -3.54 -18.80 22.72
C ILE A 178 -4.98 -19.30 22.74
N LEU A 179 -5.74 -18.86 23.74
CA LEU A 179 -7.19 -18.92 23.77
C LEU A 179 -7.74 -17.55 23.37
N PHE A 180 -8.34 -17.47 22.18
CA PHE A 180 -9.13 -16.31 21.79
C PHE A 180 -10.53 -16.43 22.38
N VAL A 181 -10.93 -15.38 23.12
CA VAL A 181 -12.29 -15.20 23.65
C VAL A 181 -12.92 -14.04 22.88
N MET A 182 -13.89 -14.33 22.03
CA MET A 182 -14.46 -13.36 21.11
C MET A 182 -15.88 -13.00 21.53
N ASN A 183 -16.10 -11.71 21.79
CA ASN A 183 -17.39 -11.14 22.14
C ASN A 183 -18.13 -10.69 20.87
N ILE A 184 -19.30 -11.26 20.65
CA ILE A 184 -20.14 -10.98 19.47
C ILE A 184 -21.39 -10.23 19.93
N ASP A 185 -21.65 -9.08 19.31
CA ASP A 185 -22.89 -8.32 19.45
C ASP A 185 -23.64 -8.38 18.12
N THR A 186 -24.82 -9.01 18.09
CA THR A 186 -25.57 -9.21 16.85
C THR A 186 -26.24 -7.93 16.36
N ALA A 187 -26.40 -6.91 17.21
CA ALA A 187 -27.00 -5.63 16.82
C ALA A 187 -26.13 -4.85 15.82
N ILE A 188 -24.80 -5.05 15.87
CA ILE A 188 -23.86 -4.46 14.91
C ILE A 188 -23.63 -5.36 13.68
N CYS A 189 -24.20 -6.57 13.69
CA CYS A 189 -24.04 -7.58 12.65
C CYS A 189 -25.19 -7.53 11.61
N THR A 190 -25.36 -6.43 10.88
CA THR A 190 -26.37 -6.36 9.80
C THR A 190 -25.97 -7.16 8.56
N ALA A 191 -26.89 -7.39 7.61
CA ALA A 191 -26.59 -8.08 6.34
C ALA A 191 -25.49 -7.42 5.47
N SER A 192 -25.10 -6.17 5.77
CA SER A 192 -23.98 -5.45 5.14
C SER A 192 -22.67 -5.50 5.93
N SER A 193 -22.69 -6.09 7.13
CA SER A 193 -21.57 -6.34 8.03
C SER A 193 -21.02 -7.77 7.86
N THR A 194 -20.12 -8.19 8.74
CA THR A 194 -19.50 -9.52 8.75
C THR A 194 -20.52 -10.65 8.97
N PRO A 195 -20.85 -11.46 7.95
CA PRO A 195 -21.77 -12.59 8.09
C PRO A 195 -21.08 -13.76 8.81
N PHE A 196 -21.87 -14.42 9.65
CA PHE A 196 -21.52 -15.63 10.38
C PHE A 196 -22.74 -16.53 10.53
N VAL A 197 -22.53 -17.82 10.77
CA VAL A 197 -23.62 -18.79 10.88
C VAL A 197 -23.33 -19.81 11.97
N ASN A 198 -24.36 -20.22 12.71
CA ASN A 198 -24.27 -21.42 13.55
C ASN A 198 -24.39 -22.65 12.66
N VAL A 199 -23.35 -23.48 12.63
CA VAL A 199 -23.29 -24.65 11.74
C VAL A 199 -23.70 -25.97 12.41
N LYS A 200 -24.14 -25.94 13.68
CA LYS A 200 -24.50 -27.12 14.46
C LYS A 200 -25.30 -28.15 13.67
N ASP A 201 -26.41 -27.75 13.06
CA ASP A 201 -27.37 -28.66 12.40
C ASP A 201 -27.24 -28.70 10.86
N ILE A 202 -26.15 -28.14 10.31
CA ILE A 202 -25.94 -28.01 8.85
C ILE A 202 -24.52 -28.39 8.40
N GLY A 203 -23.58 -28.53 9.34
CA GLY A 203 -22.23 -28.98 9.11
C GLY A 203 -22.13 -30.50 8.97
N PHE A 204 -20.94 -30.99 8.63
CA PHE A 204 -20.68 -32.43 8.43
C PHE A 204 -20.99 -33.28 9.67
N TYR A 205 -20.66 -32.77 10.86
CA TYR A 205 -20.80 -33.50 12.12
C TYR A 205 -22.18 -33.39 12.76
N ASP A 206 -23.14 -32.75 12.08
CA ASP A 206 -24.59 -32.68 12.39
C ASP A 206 -24.96 -32.87 13.89
N GLY A 207 -24.89 -31.78 14.65
CA GLY A 207 -25.31 -31.71 16.05
C GLY A 207 -24.22 -31.94 17.08
N GLN A 208 -23.03 -32.43 16.69
CA GLN A 208 -21.98 -32.82 17.64
C GLN A 208 -21.23 -31.65 18.30
N GLU A 209 -21.15 -30.48 17.65
CA GLU A 209 -20.51 -29.29 18.21
C GLU A 209 -21.29 -28.01 17.86
N GLU A 210 -21.38 -27.08 18.81
CA GLU A 210 -21.91 -25.74 18.56
C GLU A 210 -20.82 -24.85 17.95
N GLU A 211 -20.56 -25.07 16.66
CA GLU A 211 -19.59 -24.30 15.88
C GLU A 211 -20.23 -23.05 15.27
N ILE A 212 -19.54 -21.91 15.40
CA ILE A 212 -19.87 -20.68 14.67
C ILE A 212 -18.82 -20.46 13.59
N LEU A 213 -19.29 -20.34 12.35
CA LEU A 213 -18.44 -20.12 11.19
C LEU A 213 -18.59 -18.68 10.68
N PHE A 214 -17.51 -17.94 10.67
CA PHE A 214 -17.45 -16.59 10.11
C PHE A 214 -16.77 -16.58 8.74
N SER A 215 -17.17 -15.62 7.92
CA SER A 215 -16.53 -15.33 6.63
C SER A 215 -15.12 -14.74 6.76
N THR A 216 -14.36 -14.73 5.66
CA THR A 216 -12.92 -14.38 5.59
C THR A 216 -12.56 -12.95 5.98
N HIS A 217 -13.53 -12.05 6.09
CA HIS A 217 -13.32 -10.62 6.31
C HIS A 217 -13.74 -10.18 7.72
N THR A 218 -13.72 -11.14 8.65
CA THR A 218 -14.08 -10.91 10.05
C THR A 218 -12.95 -10.16 10.73
N ILE A 219 -13.30 -9.07 11.40
CA ILE A 219 -12.34 -8.17 12.03
C ILE A 219 -12.72 -8.02 13.50
N PHE A 220 -11.71 -8.07 14.36
CA PHE A 220 -11.84 -7.93 15.80
C PHE A 220 -10.93 -6.84 16.32
N ARG A 221 -11.34 -6.17 17.39
CA ARG A 221 -10.49 -5.31 18.19
C ARG A 221 -9.85 -6.12 19.31
N ILE A 222 -8.56 -5.91 19.54
CA ILE A 222 -7.81 -6.55 20.62
C ILE A 222 -8.01 -5.77 21.92
N ASP A 223 -8.82 -6.29 22.83
CA ASP A 223 -9.17 -5.58 24.08
C ASP A 223 -8.12 -5.82 25.17
N ARG A 224 -7.94 -7.09 25.53
CA ARG A 224 -7.08 -7.51 26.65
C ARG A 224 -6.31 -8.76 26.27
N ILE A 225 -5.07 -8.82 26.73
CA ILE A 225 -4.17 -9.97 26.60
C ILE A 225 -3.69 -10.30 28.00
N GLU A 226 -4.01 -11.49 28.48
CA GLU A 226 -3.81 -11.92 29.87
C GLU A 226 -3.19 -13.32 29.88
N ARG A 227 -2.31 -13.60 30.84
CA ARG A 227 -1.74 -14.94 30.98
C ARG A 227 -2.76 -15.83 31.69
N ILE A 228 -2.95 -17.05 31.18
CA ILE A 228 -3.74 -18.07 31.87
C ILE A 228 -2.80 -18.81 32.80
N GLU A 229 -3.13 -18.87 34.09
CA GLU A 229 -2.35 -19.66 35.04
C GLU A 229 -2.58 -21.16 34.76
N ASP A 230 -1.50 -21.85 34.43
CA ASP A 230 -1.50 -23.29 34.19
C ASP A 230 -0.39 -23.94 35.01
N LYS A 231 -0.67 -25.11 35.57
CA LYS A 231 0.28 -25.83 36.44
C LYS A 231 1.45 -26.43 35.66
N HIS A 232 1.31 -26.57 34.34
CA HIS A 232 2.25 -27.31 33.50
C HIS A 232 2.97 -26.44 32.46
N THR A 233 2.54 -25.19 32.26
CA THR A 233 3.15 -24.27 31.27
C THR A 233 2.91 -22.81 31.66
N ASP A 234 3.89 -21.94 31.38
CA ASP A 234 3.77 -20.48 31.50
C ASP A 234 3.48 -19.80 30.15
N ARG A 235 3.31 -20.61 29.08
CA ARG A 235 3.14 -20.19 27.69
C ARG A 235 1.68 -20.19 27.24
N LEU A 236 0.73 -20.14 28.16
CA LEU A 236 -0.70 -20.14 27.88
C LEU A 236 -1.31 -18.76 28.15
N TRP A 237 -2.02 -18.22 27.17
CA TRP A 237 -2.53 -16.85 27.20
C TRP A 237 -3.97 -16.76 26.68
N GLN A 238 -4.74 -15.84 27.25
CA GLN A 238 -6.05 -15.43 26.80
C GLN A 238 -5.97 -14.10 26.05
N VAL A 239 -6.62 -14.04 24.89
CA VAL A 239 -6.78 -12.82 24.10
C VAL A 239 -8.27 -12.52 23.96
N ASN A 240 -8.71 -11.47 24.63
CA ASN A 240 -10.09 -10.99 24.55
C ASN A 240 -10.24 -10.09 23.33
N LEU A 241 -11.21 -10.44 22.49
CA LEU A 241 -11.52 -9.81 21.23
C LEU A 241 -12.97 -9.33 21.22
N THR A 242 -13.22 -8.19 20.59
CA THR A 242 -14.59 -7.71 20.31
C THR A 242 -14.77 -7.56 18.81
N LEU A 243 -15.88 -8.09 18.28
CA LEU A 243 -16.18 -7.99 16.85
C LEU A 243 -16.28 -6.51 16.43
N ALA A 244 -15.49 -6.10 15.43
CA ALA A 244 -15.56 -4.77 14.85
C ALA A 244 -16.68 -4.72 13.81
N GLY A 245 -17.56 -3.72 13.92
CA GLY A 245 -18.66 -3.49 12.99
C GLY A 245 -18.65 -2.07 12.44
N ASN A 246 -19.75 -1.65 11.79
CA ASN A 246 -19.88 -0.31 11.18
C ASN A 246 -19.79 0.87 12.18
N GLN A 247 -19.78 0.60 13.49
CA GLN A 247 -19.61 1.61 14.54
C GLN A 247 -18.13 1.83 14.91
N ASP A 248 -17.21 1.03 14.37
CA ASP A 248 -15.78 1.18 14.62
C ASP A 248 -15.15 2.18 13.63
N ASP A 249 -14.77 3.36 14.13
CA ASP A 249 -14.23 4.46 13.32
C ASP A 249 -12.93 4.09 12.59
N ASP A 250 -12.06 3.29 13.21
CA ASP A 250 -10.79 2.90 12.60
C ASP A 250 -11.04 1.92 11.45
N PHE A 251 -11.97 0.98 11.63
CA PHE A 251 -12.39 0.08 10.58
C PHE A 251 -13.01 0.81 9.39
N ASN A 252 -13.89 1.80 9.64
CA ASN A 252 -14.50 2.60 8.58
C ASN A 252 -13.48 3.43 7.81
N LYS A 253 -12.52 4.06 8.50
CA LYS A 253 -11.41 4.79 7.85
C LYS A 253 -10.56 3.87 6.98
N LEU A 254 -10.22 2.70 7.48
CA LEU A 254 -9.46 1.70 6.73
C LEU A 254 -10.21 1.26 5.47
N ARG A 255 -11.49 0.91 5.60
CA ARG A 255 -12.33 0.51 4.46
C ARG A 255 -12.46 1.63 3.42
N ALA A 256 -12.65 2.87 3.85
CA ALA A 256 -12.74 4.03 2.96
C ALA A 256 -11.41 4.29 2.24
N HIS A 257 -10.29 4.19 2.95
CA HIS A 257 -8.96 4.34 2.38
C HIS A 257 -8.66 3.25 1.35
N LEU A 258 -8.85 1.98 1.72
CA LEU A 258 -8.70 0.84 0.82
C LEU A 258 -9.54 1.01 -0.45
N ARG A 259 -10.82 1.41 -0.32
CA ARG A 259 -11.67 1.65 -1.50
C ARG A 259 -11.23 2.81 -2.36
N LYS A 260 -10.77 3.91 -1.75
CA LYS A 260 -10.25 5.06 -2.49
C LYS A 260 -8.97 4.72 -3.24
N GLU A 261 -8.08 3.94 -2.62
CA GLU A 261 -6.87 3.47 -3.29
C GLU A 261 -7.17 2.44 -4.38
N LEU A 262 -8.31 1.76 -4.29
CA LEU A 262 -8.69 0.66 -5.18
C LEU A 262 -9.85 1.02 -6.11
N ASP A 263 -10.08 2.31 -6.33
CA ASP A 263 -10.98 2.84 -7.35
C ASP A 263 -10.39 2.57 -8.75
N VAL A 264 -10.27 1.28 -9.07
CA VAL A 264 -9.69 0.77 -10.30
C VAL A 264 -10.75 0.00 -11.07
N VAL A 265 -10.82 0.32 -12.36
CA VAL A 265 -11.64 -0.33 -13.37
C VAL A 265 -11.03 -1.71 -13.70
N GLY A 266 -11.80 -2.79 -13.53
CA GLY A 266 -11.35 -4.15 -13.87
C GLY A 266 -12.24 -5.24 -13.25
N THR A 267 -12.08 -6.50 -13.69
CA THR A 267 -12.72 -7.66 -13.05
C THR A 267 -12.03 -7.98 -11.72
N GLY A 268 -12.72 -8.70 -10.81
CA GLY A 268 -12.19 -9.07 -9.50
C GLY A 268 -10.74 -9.58 -9.49
N TRP A 269 -10.39 -10.55 -10.35
CA TRP A 269 -9.02 -11.06 -10.44
C TRP A 269 -7.99 -10.03 -10.91
N SER A 270 -8.38 -9.13 -11.82
CA SER A 270 -7.51 -8.04 -12.25
C SER A 270 -7.26 -7.04 -11.12
N ARG A 271 -8.24 -6.83 -10.23
CA ARG A 271 -8.05 -5.97 -9.07
C ARG A 271 -7.10 -6.62 -8.06
N LEU A 272 -7.20 -7.94 -7.85
CA LEU A 272 -6.31 -8.67 -6.93
C LEU A 272 -4.83 -8.52 -7.33
N GLY A 273 -4.50 -8.62 -8.62
CA GLY A 273 -3.11 -8.45 -9.06
C GLY A 273 -2.56 -7.04 -8.79
N GLN A 274 -3.36 -6.00 -8.96
CA GLN A 274 -2.95 -4.63 -8.63
C GLN A 274 -2.75 -4.43 -7.12
N ILE A 275 -3.61 -5.07 -6.31
CA ILE A 275 -3.46 -5.09 -4.86
C ILE A 275 -2.13 -5.73 -4.47
N LEU A 276 -1.80 -6.88 -5.07
CA LEU A 276 -0.53 -7.57 -4.84
C LEU A 276 0.68 -6.67 -5.14
N ILE A 277 0.65 -5.93 -6.26
CA ILE A 277 1.70 -4.94 -6.58
C ILE A 277 1.82 -3.87 -5.47
N LYS A 278 0.70 -3.29 -5.04
CA LYS A 278 0.69 -2.23 -4.02
C LYS A 278 1.19 -2.72 -2.66
N LEU A 279 0.98 -3.99 -2.36
CA LEU A 279 1.40 -4.60 -1.11
C LEU A 279 2.85 -5.11 -1.15
N GLY A 280 3.56 -4.89 -2.27
CA GLY A 280 4.96 -5.26 -2.40
C GLY A 280 5.19 -6.71 -2.80
N GLU A 281 4.16 -7.38 -3.34
CA GLU A 281 4.18 -8.78 -3.81
C GLU A 281 4.04 -8.85 -5.34
N PRO A 282 5.00 -8.29 -6.11
CA PRO A 282 4.90 -8.25 -7.57
C PRO A 282 5.07 -9.62 -8.24
N ALA A 283 5.71 -10.60 -7.57
CA ALA A 283 5.91 -11.95 -8.12
C ALA A 283 4.58 -12.73 -8.15
N GLU A 284 3.79 -12.61 -7.09
CA GLU A 284 2.45 -13.18 -6.96
C GLU A 284 1.49 -12.51 -7.96
N ALA A 285 1.62 -11.19 -8.14
CA ALA A 285 0.89 -10.45 -9.16
C ALA A 285 1.24 -10.94 -10.59
N GLU A 286 2.53 -11.10 -10.88
CA GLU A 286 3.02 -11.64 -12.16
C GLU A 286 2.41 -13.02 -12.42
N HIS A 287 2.54 -13.93 -11.45
CA HIS A 287 2.02 -15.30 -11.55
C HIS A 287 0.52 -15.33 -11.78
N LEU A 288 -0.24 -14.53 -11.01
CA LEU A 288 -1.69 -14.38 -11.18
C LEU A 288 -2.03 -13.94 -12.61
N TYR A 289 -1.39 -12.88 -13.13
CA TYR A 289 -1.70 -12.38 -14.46
C TYR A 289 -1.27 -13.32 -15.59
N GLN A 290 -0.21 -14.10 -15.41
CA GLN A 290 0.18 -15.15 -16.37
C GLN A 290 -0.90 -16.23 -16.45
N LEU A 291 -1.36 -16.75 -15.31
CA LEU A 291 -2.45 -17.74 -15.27
C LEU A 291 -3.74 -17.19 -15.88
N LEU A 292 -4.09 -15.94 -15.57
CA LEU A 292 -5.27 -15.29 -16.15
C LEU A 292 -5.13 -15.09 -17.67
N LEU A 293 -3.93 -14.76 -18.15
CA LEU A 293 -3.64 -14.60 -19.57
C LEU A 293 -3.79 -15.92 -20.33
N GLU A 294 -3.33 -17.03 -19.75
CA GLU A 294 -3.50 -18.38 -20.30
C GLU A 294 -4.96 -18.80 -20.38
N LYS A 295 -5.74 -18.48 -19.33
CA LYS A 295 -7.18 -18.79 -19.27
C LYS A 295 -8.08 -17.81 -20.04
N ALA A 296 -7.54 -16.71 -20.55
CA ALA A 296 -8.32 -15.63 -21.14
C ALA A 296 -9.11 -16.08 -22.39
N SER A 297 -10.44 -16.02 -22.29
CA SER A 297 -11.37 -16.44 -23.34
C SER A 297 -11.55 -15.41 -24.47
N SER A 298 -11.18 -14.15 -24.25
CA SER A 298 -11.35 -13.06 -25.21
C SER A 298 -10.09 -12.23 -25.40
N ASP A 299 -9.93 -11.66 -26.59
CA ASP A 299 -8.84 -10.74 -26.91
C ASP A 299 -8.85 -9.50 -26.01
N ARG A 300 -10.04 -9.05 -25.57
CA ARG A 300 -10.16 -7.96 -24.59
C ARG A 300 -9.45 -8.29 -23.28
N TYR A 301 -9.66 -9.49 -22.74
CA TYR A 301 -9.00 -9.92 -21.50
C TYR A 301 -7.51 -10.14 -21.72
N LYS A 302 -7.11 -10.74 -22.84
CA LYS A 302 -5.69 -10.90 -23.19
C LYS A 302 -4.96 -9.55 -23.24
N ALA A 303 -5.55 -8.55 -23.87
CA ALA A 303 -4.97 -7.20 -23.93
C ALA A 303 -4.87 -6.58 -22.53
N GLN A 304 -5.93 -6.69 -21.72
CA GLN A 304 -5.93 -6.20 -20.34
C GLN A 304 -4.84 -6.86 -19.50
N TYR A 305 -4.72 -8.19 -19.51
CA TYR A 305 -3.71 -8.91 -18.71
C TYR A 305 -2.28 -8.65 -19.21
N ASN A 306 -2.07 -8.47 -20.51
CA ASN A 306 -0.77 -7.98 -21.01
C ASN A 306 -0.47 -6.57 -20.46
N GLY A 307 -1.45 -5.66 -20.44
CA GLY A 307 -1.29 -4.34 -19.82
C GLY A 307 -0.94 -4.43 -18.33
N GLN A 308 -1.60 -5.32 -17.58
CA GLN A 308 -1.31 -5.51 -16.16
C GLN A 308 0.07 -6.13 -15.92
N LEU A 309 0.51 -7.10 -16.72
CA LEU A 309 1.89 -7.60 -16.68
C LEU A 309 2.90 -6.50 -16.97
N GLY A 310 2.60 -5.61 -17.92
CA GLY A 310 3.39 -4.40 -18.16
C GLY A 310 3.56 -3.55 -16.90
N SER A 311 2.47 -3.37 -16.14
CA SER A 311 2.47 -2.63 -14.87
C SER A 311 3.29 -3.32 -13.78
N VAL A 312 3.22 -4.66 -13.69
CA VAL A 312 4.07 -5.45 -12.78
C VAL A 312 5.55 -5.24 -13.10
N TYR A 313 5.95 -5.43 -14.37
CA TYR A 313 7.37 -5.26 -14.72
C TYR A 313 7.86 -3.83 -14.55
N GLN A 314 6.98 -2.84 -14.74
CA GLN A 314 7.29 -1.44 -14.47
C GLN A 314 7.56 -1.21 -12.98
N SER A 315 6.76 -1.79 -12.07
CA SER A 315 6.92 -1.57 -10.62
C SER A 315 8.23 -2.15 -10.07
N ILE A 316 8.72 -3.24 -10.67
CA ILE A 316 10.01 -3.85 -10.30
C ILE A 316 11.20 -3.31 -11.12
N GLY A 317 11.01 -2.27 -11.93
CA GLY A 317 12.07 -1.61 -12.71
C GLY A 317 12.55 -2.40 -13.94
N GLN A 318 11.87 -3.47 -14.35
CA GLN A 318 12.18 -4.22 -15.58
C GLN A 318 11.53 -3.55 -16.80
N TYR A 319 11.96 -2.32 -17.10
CA TYR A 319 11.33 -1.44 -18.08
C TYR A 319 11.23 -2.03 -19.50
N SER A 320 12.24 -2.75 -19.97
CA SER A 320 12.19 -3.38 -21.30
C SER A 320 11.07 -4.41 -21.42
N LYS A 321 10.88 -5.26 -20.39
CA LYS A 321 9.76 -6.22 -20.37
C LYS A 321 8.43 -5.51 -20.26
N ALA A 322 8.34 -4.46 -19.44
CA ALA A 322 7.13 -3.66 -19.30
C ALA A 322 6.65 -3.13 -20.67
N ILE A 323 7.57 -2.53 -21.45
CA ILE A 323 7.29 -2.05 -22.81
C ILE A 323 6.81 -3.20 -23.71
N THR A 324 7.48 -4.35 -23.72
CA THR A 324 7.06 -5.51 -24.53
C THR A 324 5.63 -5.94 -24.24
N PHE A 325 5.24 -5.98 -22.96
CA PHE A 325 3.87 -6.36 -22.58
C PHE A 325 2.84 -5.28 -22.95
N TYR A 326 3.16 -4.00 -22.81
CA TYR A 326 2.29 -2.92 -23.29
C TYR A 326 2.15 -2.93 -24.82
N GLU A 327 3.22 -3.23 -25.57
CA GLU A 327 3.18 -3.37 -27.03
C GLU A 327 2.29 -4.54 -27.46
N ARG A 328 2.37 -5.70 -26.77
CA ARG A 328 1.45 -6.82 -27.01
C ARG A 328 -0.01 -6.41 -26.78
N ALA A 329 -0.30 -5.65 -25.72
CA ALA A 329 -1.63 -5.13 -25.47
C ALA A 329 -2.10 -4.20 -26.60
N ILE A 330 -1.24 -3.29 -27.07
CA ILE A 330 -1.51 -2.40 -28.21
C ILE A 330 -1.84 -3.19 -29.48
N ASP A 331 -1.06 -4.22 -29.79
CA ASP A 331 -1.27 -5.04 -30.99
C ASP A 331 -2.61 -5.76 -30.97
N ILE A 332 -3.03 -6.24 -29.79
CA ILE A 332 -4.35 -6.84 -29.62
C ILE A 332 -5.44 -5.78 -29.75
N TYR A 333 -5.34 -4.65 -29.04
CA TYR A 333 -6.34 -3.58 -29.09
C TYR A 333 -6.53 -2.99 -30.50
N LYS A 334 -5.48 -2.95 -31.33
CA LYS A 334 -5.55 -2.56 -32.75
C LYS A 334 -6.34 -3.56 -33.61
N LYS A 335 -6.24 -4.86 -33.31
CA LYS A 335 -6.86 -5.95 -34.08
C LYS A 335 -8.30 -6.24 -33.66
N MET A 336 -8.74 -5.75 -32.50
CA MET A 336 -10.11 -5.89 -32.04
C MET A 336 -11.11 -5.19 -32.98
N SER A 337 -12.34 -5.70 -33.06
CA SER A 337 -13.42 -5.13 -33.86
C SER A 337 -14.64 -4.81 -32.97
N PRO A 338 -14.95 -3.52 -32.68
CA PRO A 338 -14.16 -2.33 -33.06
C PRO A 338 -12.85 -2.21 -32.23
N PRO A 339 -11.83 -1.50 -32.74
CA PRO A 339 -10.60 -1.25 -31.99
C PRO A 339 -10.87 -0.52 -30.67
N SER A 340 -10.23 -0.96 -29.58
CA SER A 340 -10.38 -0.30 -28.28
C SER A 340 -9.53 0.96 -28.21
N GLN A 341 -10.13 2.11 -28.51
CA GLN A 341 -9.43 3.40 -28.49
C GLN A 341 -8.87 3.71 -27.09
N LEU A 342 -9.66 3.49 -26.03
CA LEU A 342 -9.20 3.76 -24.67
C LEU A 342 -8.08 2.81 -24.23
N GLY A 343 -8.17 1.51 -24.54
CA GLY A 343 -7.09 0.56 -24.24
C GLY A 343 -5.78 0.90 -24.95
N LEU A 344 -5.84 1.40 -26.19
CA LEU A 344 -4.67 1.91 -26.90
C LEU A 344 -4.09 3.14 -26.21
N ALA A 345 -4.92 4.12 -25.87
CA ALA A 345 -4.47 5.32 -25.20
C ALA A 345 -3.80 5.01 -23.86
N ASP A 346 -4.37 4.11 -23.07
CA ASP A 346 -3.82 3.72 -21.77
C ASP A 346 -2.48 3.00 -21.93
N SER A 347 -2.36 2.11 -22.92
CA SER A 347 -1.10 1.41 -23.18
C SER A 347 0.01 2.38 -23.64
N TYR A 348 -0.29 3.34 -24.53
CA TYR A 348 0.66 4.38 -24.92
C TYR A 348 1.03 5.30 -23.74
N ASN A 349 0.06 5.64 -22.88
CA ASN A 349 0.34 6.41 -21.67
C ASN A 349 1.31 5.67 -20.75
N ASN A 350 1.11 4.37 -20.56
CA ASN A 350 1.97 3.57 -19.69
C ASN A 350 3.38 3.38 -20.28
N ILE A 351 3.51 3.19 -21.59
CA ILE A 351 4.82 3.22 -22.27
C ILE A 351 5.50 4.59 -22.09
N GLY A 352 4.74 5.69 -22.20
CA GLY A 352 5.24 7.03 -21.94
C GLY A 352 5.82 7.18 -20.53
N LEU A 353 5.13 6.63 -19.53
CA LEU A 353 5.58 6.61 -18.14
C LEU A 353 6.85 5.76 -17.95
N VAL A 354 6.95 4.62 -18.62
CA VAL A 354 8.18 3.81 -18.60
C VAL A 354 9.36 4.58 -19.18
N TYR A 355 9.19 5.24 -20.33
CA TYR A 355 10.26 6.05 -20.93
C TYR A 355 10.64 7.28 -20.08
N ASP A 356 9.67 7.93 -19.43
CA ASP A 356 9.95 9.05 -18.52
C ASP A 356 10.80 8.59 -17.32
N ASN A 357 10.46 7.45 -16.72
CA ASN A 357 11.24 6.85 -15.64
C ASN A 357 12.67 6.46 -16.06
N MET A 358 12.87 6.12 -17.34
CA MET A 358 14.20 5.86 -17.92
C MET A 358 14.98 7.13 -18.27
N GLY A 359 14.36 8.32 -18.19
CA GLY A 359 14.94 9.58 -18.65
C GLY A 359 14.93 9.73 -20.18
N GLU A 360 14.24 8.86 -20.91
CA GLU A 360 14.11 8.91 -22.37
C GLU A 360 12.97 9.87 -22.79
N TYR A 361 13.11 11.14 -22.40
CA TYR A 361 12.04 12.15 -22.47
C TYR A 361 11.41 12.34 -23.86
N LEU A 362 12.18 12.19 -24.94
CA LEU A 362 11.64 12.32 -26.30
C LEU A 362 10.70 11.16 -26.68
N LYS A 363 11.02 9.93 -26.24
CA LYS A 363 10.14 8.77 -26.46
C LYS A 363 8.92 8.82 -25.54
N ALA A 364 9.10 9.34 -24.32
CA ALA A 364 8.00 9.60 -23.40
C ALA A 364 6.99 10.59 -24.01
N LEU A 365 7.45 11.74 -24.51
CA LEU A 365 6.62 12.73 -25.19
C LEU A 365 5.85 12.12 -26.37
N SER A 366 6.54 11.41 -27.27
CA SER A 366 5.89 10.79 -28.43
C SER A 366 4.77 9.82 -28.01
N SER A 367 4.98 9.04 -26.96
CA SER A 367 3.99 8.10 -26.44
C SER A 367 2.81 8.81 -25.77
N TYR A 368 3.07 9.84 -24.95
CA TYR A 368 2.01 10.63 -24.33
C TYR A 368 1.19 11.46 -25.32
N GLU A 369 1.82 12.01 -26.36
CA GLU A 369 1.14 12.73 -27.44
C GLU A 369 0.21 11.80 -28.21
N ARG A 370 0.67 10.58 -28.55
CA ARG A 370 -0.15 9.53 -29.17
C ARG A 370 -1.36 9.17 -28.31
N SER A 371 -1.15 9.01 -27.00
CA SER A 371 -2.24 8.75 -26.04
C SER A 371 -3.24 9.90 -25.99
N LEU A 372 -2.76 11.15 -25.94
CA LEU A 372 -3.58 12.35 -25.90
C LEU A 372 -4.42 12.50 -27.19
N GLU A 373 -3.85 12.24 -28.36
CA GLU A 373 -4.57 12.28 -29.65
C GLU A 373 -5.75 11.32 -29.64
N ILE A 374 -5.54 10.08 -29.20
CA ILE A 374 -6.60 9.06 -29.12
C ILE A 374 -7.66 9.47 -28.10
N ARG A 375 -7.26 9.95 -26.91
CA ARG A 375 -8.19 10.41 -25.86
C ARG A 375 -9.03 11.60 -26.32
N LYS A 376 -8.48 12.54 -27.10
CA LYS A 376 -9.23 13.68 -27.66
C LYS A 376 -10.36 13.25 -28.60
N ILE A 377 -10.17 12.14 -29.32
CA ILE A 377 -11.18 11.58 -30.22
C ILE A 377 -12.20 10.76 -29.43
N ALA A 378 -11.74 9.97 -28.45
CA ALA A 378 -12.57 9.00 -27.75
C ALA A 378 -13.35 9.56 -26.54
N LEU A 379 -12.94 10.71 -25.99
CA LEU A 379 -13.47 11.24 -24.74
C LEU A 379 -14.03 12.66 -24.89
N PRO A 380 -14.98 13.08 -24.04
CA PRO A 380 -15.42 14.47 -23.96
C PRO A 380 -14.27 15.44 -23.66
N PRO A 381 -14.31 16.70 -24.13
CA PRO A 381 -13.21 17.66 -23.99
C PRO A 381 -12.73 17.95 -22.55
N ASN A 382 -13.59 17.72 -21.56
CA ASN A 382 -13.32 17.95 -20.13
C ASN A 382 -13.15 16.65 -19.34
N HIS A 383 -12.88 15.52 -20.00
CA HIS A 383 -12.67 14.25 -19.31
C HIS A 383 -11.37 14.27 -18.48
N PRO A 384 -11.35 13.77 -17.23
CA PRO A 384 -10.16 13.74 -16.38
C PRO A 384 -8.91 13.13 -17.03
N ASP A 385 -9.05 12.10 -17.85
CA ASP A 385 -7.91 11.47 -18.55
C ASP A 385 -7.18 12.41 -19.53
N LEU A 386 -7.89 13.39 -20.10
CA LEU A 386 -7.24 14.44 -20.89
C LEU A 386 -6.35 15.30 -19.99
N ALA A 387 -6.84 15.66 -18.80
CA ALA A 387 -6.03 16.40 -17.83
C ALA A 387 -4.79 15.61 -17.40
N SER A 388 -4.92 14.31 -17.15
CA SER A 388 -3.78 13.44 -16.82
C SER A 388 -2.75 13.39 -17.96
N SER A 389 -3.21 13.31 -19.21
CA SER A 389 -2.34 13.32 -20.39
C SER A 389 -1.54 14.64 -20.50
N TYR A 390 -2.22 15.79 -20.34
CA TYR A 390 -1.56 17.10 -20.33
C TYR A 390 -0.60 17.26 -19.15
N ASN A 391 -0.94 16.74 -17.97
CA ASN A 391 -0.06 16.76 -16.81
C ASN A 391 1.22 15.95 -17.07
N ASN A 392 1.12 14.77 -17.68
CA ASN A 392 2.28 13.94 -17.99
C ASN A 392 3.21 14.61 -19.01
N ILE A 393 2.64 15.22 -20.06
CA ILE A 393 3.42 16.01 -21.03
C ILE A 393 4.10 17.21 -20.33
N GLY A 394 3.38 17.91 -19.45
CA GLY A 394 3.94 18.99 -18.64
C GLY A 394 5.11 18.53 -17.76
N SER A 395 4.97 17.36 -17.14
CA SER A 395 6.01 16.72 -16.32
C SER A 395 7.26 16.41 -17.12
N VAL A 396 7.12 15.83 -18.32
CA VAL A 396 8.28 15.54 -19.16
C VAL A 396 8.99 16.84 -19.57
N TYR A 397 8.25 17.88 -19.98
CA TYR A 397 8.87 19.18 -20.29
C TYR A 397 9.55 19.82 -19.08
N TYR A 398 8.96 19.69 -17.89
CA TYR A 398 9.56 20.15 -16.63
C TYR A 398 10.87 19.41 -16.35
N ASN A 399 10.88 18.09 -16.44
CA ASN A 399 12.08 17.26 -16.24
C ASN A 399 13.21 17.57 -17.24
N MET A 400 12.85 18.01 -18.45
CA MET A 400 13.81 18.51 -19.45
C MET A 400 14.33 19.94 -19.18
N GLY A 401 13.88 20.61 -18.13
CA GLY A 401 14.17 22.03 -17.86
C GLY A 401 13.48 23.00 -18.84
N LYS A 402 12.49 22.54 -19.61
CA LYS A 402 11.76 23.34 -20.61
C LYS A 402 10.49 23.93 -19.99
N TYR A 403 10.65 24.73 -18.94
CA TYR A 403 9.56 25.26 -18.11
C TYR A 403 8.50 26.05 -18.90
N SER A 404 8.92 26.83 -19.91
CA SER A 404 8.01 27.55 -20.80
C SER A 404 7.10 26.66 -21.65
N LYS A 405 7.51 25.41 -21.92
CA LYS A 405 6.68 24.39 -22.59
C LYS A 405 5.84 23.56 -21.61
N ALA A 406 6.31 23.41 -20.37
CA ALA A 406 5.59 22.73 -19.32
C ALA A 406 4.33 23.52 -18.89
N LEU A 407 4.47 24.84 -18.73
CA LEU A 407 3.41 25.70 -18.19
C LEU A 407 2.06 25.55 -18.92
N PRO A 408 1.96 25.69 -20.26
CA PRO A 408 0.67 25.59 -20.95
C PRO A 408 0.02 24.20 -20.81
N SER A 409 0.84 23.16 -20.69
CA SER A 409 0.34 21.79 -20.50
C SER A 409 -0.27 21.63 -19.11
N TYR A 410 0.40 22.11 -18.06
CA TYR A 410 -0.15 22.08 -16.71
C TYR A 410 -1.38 23.00 -16.55
N GLU A 411 -1.39 24.18 -17.16
CA GLU A 411 -2.54 25.09 -17.15
C GLU A 411 -3.75 24.44 -17.82
N ARG A 412 -3.56 23.79 -18.98
CA ARG A 412 -4.64 23.05 -19.64
C ARG A 412 -5.16 21.89 -18.79
N SER A 413 -4.27 21.17 -18.12
CA SER A 413 -4.65 20.12 -17.16
C SER A 413 -5.49 20.69 -16.01
N LEU A 414 -5.07 21.81 -15.43
CA LEU A 414 -5.79 22.49 -14.35
C LEU A 414 -7.18 22.97 -14.79
N GLU A 415 -7.29 23.54 -15.99
CA GLU A 415 -8.56 23.99 -16.56
C GLU A 415 -9.58 22.86 -16.66
N ILE A 416 -9.16 21.71 -17.22
CA ILE A 416 -10.01 20.52 -17.33
C ILE A 416 -10.41 20.02 -15.93
N ARG A 417 -9.46 19.91 -15.00
CA ARG A 417 -9.72 19.46 -13.62
C ARG A 417 -10.68 20.38 -12.88
N LYS A 418 -10.62 21.70 -13.08
CA LYS A 418 -11.56 22.67 -12.48
C LYS A 418 -13.00 22.44 -12.90
N ILE A 419 -13.22 21.96 -14.12
CA ILE A 419 -14.54 21.65 -14.66
C ILE A 419 -14.99 20.25 -14.22
N ALA A 420 -14.09 19.28 -14.24
CA ALA A 420 -14.40 17.86 -14.02
C ALA A 420 -14.50 17.46 -12.54
N LEU A 421 -13.86 18.20 -11.63
CA LEU A 421 -13.70 17.81 -10.23
C LEU A 421 -14.31 18.83 -9.26
N PRO A 422 -14.71 18.40 -8.05
CA PRO A 422 -15.13 19.31 -7.00
C PRO A 422 -14.06 20.37 -6.67
N PRO A 423 -14.43 21.60 -6.28
CA PRO A 423 -13.47 22.71 -6.09
C PRO A 423 -12.34 22.48 -5.09
N LYS A 424 -12.47 21.47 -4.21
CA LYS A 424 -11.49 21.12 -3.17
C LYS A 424 -10.89 19.72 -3.39
N HIS A 425 -10.94 19.20 -4.61
CA HIS A 425 -10.35 17.90 -4.94
C HIS A 425 -8.81 17.94 -4.86
N PRO A 426 -8.13 16.93 -4.29
CA PRO A 426 -6.67 16.88 -4.18
C PRO A 426 -5.91 17.08 -5.50
N ASP A 427 -6.42 16.56 -6.61
CA ASP A 427 -5.80 16.75 -7.93
C ASP A 427 -5.71 18.22 -8.37
N LEU A 428 -6.60 19.09 -7.88
CA LEU A 428 -6.49 20.53 -8.11
C LEU A 428 -5.28 21.10 -7.36
N ALA A 429 -5.05 20.66 -6.12
CA ALA A 429 -3.86 21.05 -5.37
C ALA A 429 -2.58 20.60 -6.07
N ALA A 430 -2.53 19.35 -6.54
CA ALA A 430 -1.39 18.84 -7.30
C ALA A 430 -1.11 19.69 -8.56
N SER A 431 -2.15 20.06 -9.31
CA SER A 431 -2.02 20.95 -10.48
C SER A 431 -1.48 22.33 -10.11
N TYR A 432 -2.01 22.96 -9.05
CA TYR A 432 -1.50 24.26 -8.59
C TYR A 432 -0.05 24.17 -8.12
N ASN A 433 0.32 23.09 -7.43
CA ASN A 433 1.71 22.88 -7.00
C ASN A 433 2.65 22.75 -8.21
N ASN A 434 2.28 21.96 -9.23
CA ASN A 434 3.11 21.81 -10.44
C ASN A 434 3.28 23.13 -11.19
N ILE A 435 2.23 23.94 -11.28
CA ILE A 435 2.30 25.29 -11.86
C ILE A 435 3.19 26.20 -10.99
N GLY A 436 3.07 26.10 -9.67
CA GLY A 436 3.90 26.85 -8.73
C GLY A 436 5.39 26.58 -8.92
N LEU A 437 5.77 25.30 -9.01
CA LEU A 437 7.16 24.88 -9.27
C LEU A 437 7.67 25.36 -10.64
N VAL A 438 6.80 25.42 -11.66
CA VAL A 438 7.18 25.97 -12.97
C VAL A 438 7.45 27.47 -12.90
N TYR A 439 6.57 28.23 -12.22
CA TYR A 439 6.79 29.67 -12.04
C TYR A 439 8.05 29.97 -11.23
N ASP A 440 8.34 29.16 -10.20
CA ASP A 440 9.56 29.27 -9.41
C ASP A 440 10.82 29.15 -10.28
N ASN A 441 10.89 28.10 -11.10
CA ASN A 441 11.99 27.88 -12.01
C ASN A 441 12.10 28.93 -13.14
N LEU A 442 11.01 29.66 -13.42
CA LEU A 442 11.00 30.82 -14.31
C LEU A 442 11.40 32.12 -13.60
N GLY A 443 11.62 32.10 -12.29
CA GLY A 443 11.92 33.28 -11.46
C GLY A 443 10.69 34.14 -11.13
N GLU A 444 9.47 33.64 -11.39
CA GLU A 444 8.21 34.34 -11.15
C GLU A 444 7.65 34.02 -9.74
N TYR A 445 8.46 34.28 -8.71
CA TYR A 445 8.23 33.81 -7.34
C TYR A 445 6.86 34.20 -6.74
N LEU A 446 6.31 35.37 -7.08
CA LEU A 446 4.98 35.79 -6.60
C LEU A 446 3.85 34.92 -7.17
N LYS A 447 3.94 34.52 -8.45
CA LYS A 447 2.97 33.61 -9.07
C LYS A 447 3.16 32.19 -8.54
N ALA A 448 4.40 31.80 -8.30
CA ALA A 448 4.73 30.52 -7.68
C ALA A 448 4.11 30.41 -6.28
N LEU A 449 4.32 31.43 -5.43
CA LEU A 449 3.74 31.51 -4.10
C LEU A 449 2.21 31.45 -4.14
N SER A 450 1.56 32.26 -4.98
CA SER A 450 0.10 32.27 -5.11
C SER A 450 -0.45 30.89 -5.49
N SER A 451 0.24 30.17 -6.37
CA SER A 451 -0.15 28.82 -6.77
C SER A 451 0.04 27.82 -5.63
N CYS A 452 1.18 27.85 -4.94
CA CYS A 452 1.46 26.98 -3.80
C CYS A 452 0.50 27.24 -2.61
N GLU A 453 0.14 28.49 -2.34
CA GLU A 453 -0.85 28.85 -1.31
C GLU A 453 -2.24 28.30 -1.65
N ARG A 454 -2.64 28.37 -2.92
CA ARG A 454 -3.90 27.79 -3.40
C ARG A 454 -3.92 26.27 -3.25
N SER A 455 -2.79 25.61 -3.54
CA SER A 455 -2.60 24.17 -3.30
C SER A 455 -2.77 23.85 -1.81
N LEU A 456 -2.08 24.59 -0.94
CA LEU A 456 -2.14 24.40 0.52
C LEU A 456 -3.56 24.61 1.07
N GLU A 457 -4.30 25.62 0.58
CA GLU A 457 -5.69 25.88 0.99
C GLU A 457 -6.59 24.68 0.70
N ILE A 458 -6.44 24.06 -0.47
CA ILE A 458 -7.20 22.87 -0.86
C ILE A 458 -6.81 21.68 0.03
N GLN A 459 -5.50 21.44 0.21
CA GLN A 459 -5.01 20.33 1.01
C GLN A 459 -5.42 20.43 2.49
N LYS A 460 -5.43 21.63 3.08
CA LYS A 460 -5.88 21.84 4.48
C LYS A 460 -7.32 21.40 4.72
N ILE A 461 -8.15 21.48 3.69
CA ILE A 461 -9.56 21.04 3.74
C ILE A 461 -9.67 19.55 3.47
N ALA A 462 -8.89 19.04 2.51
CA ALA A 462 -8.99 17.66 2.04
C ALA A 462 -8.25 16.63 2.91
N LEU A 463 -7.26 17.06 3.70
CA LEU A 463 -6.32 16.17 4.39
C LEU A 463 -6.29 16.43 5.91
N PRO A 464 -5.99 15.41 6.72
CA PRO A 464 -5.68 15.59 8.14
C PRO A 464 -4.52 16.56 8.34
N SER A 465 -4.51 17.30 9.46
CA SER A 465 -3.50 18.33 9.74
C SER A 465 -2.06 17.81 9.84
N ASN A 466 -1.87 16.50 10.02
CA ASN A 466 -0.57 15.84 10.09
C ASN A 466 -0.21 15.07 8.79
N HIS A 467 -0.92 15.31 7.68
CA HIS A 467 -0.64 14.61 6.42
C HIS A 467 0.68 15.06 5.78
N PRO A 468 1.54 14.15 5.28
CA PRO A 468 2.82 14.49 4.65
C PRO A 468 2.72 15.52 3.51
N ASP A 469 1.68 15.46 2.67
CA ASP A 469 1.46 16.44 1.60
C ASP A 469 1.35 17.89 2.09
N LEU A 470 0.78 18.11 3.29
CA LEU A 470 0.75 19.44 3.90
C LEU A 470 2.16 19.92 4.23
N ALA A 471 3.00 19.03 4.78
CA ALA A 471 4.41 19.35 5.01
C ALA A 471 5.14 19.66 3.70
N GLN A 472 4.83 18.96 2.61
CA GLN A 472 5.43 19.25 1.31
C GLN A 472 5.02 20.65 0.80
N SER A 473 3.74 21.00 0.92
CA SER A 473 3.26 22.33 0.53
C SER A 473 3.92 23.45 1.33
N TYR A 474 4.02 23.28 2.66
CA TYR A 474 4.75 24.21 3.51
C TYR A 474 6.24 24.30 3.18
N ASN A 475 6.87 23.18 2.85
CA ASN A 475 8.25 23.16 2.38
C ASN A 475 8.40 23.96 1.08
N ASN A 476 7.53 23.76 0.10
CA ASN A 476 7.59 24.48 -1.18
C ASN A 476 7.40 25.98 -0.98
N ILE A 477 6.43 26.40 -0.15
CA ILE A 477 6.25 27.82 0.22
C ILE A 477 7.51 28.38 0.91
N GLY A 478 8.14 27.58 1.79
CA GLY A 478 9.40 27.95 2.44
C GLY A 478 10.54 28.17 1.44
N VAL A 479 10.63 27.36 0.38
CA VAL A 479 11.60 27.54 -0.71
C VAL A 479 11.36 28.88 -1.40
N MET A 480 10.12 29.17 -1.81
CA MET A 480 9.80 30.44 -2.48
C MET A 480 10.17 31.66 -1.62
N TYR A 481 9.86 31.63 -0.32
CA TYR A 481 10.22 32.72 0.58
C TYR A 481 11.74 32.85 0.76
N ASN A 482 12.46 31.73 0.84
CA ASN A 482 13.92 31.76 0.91
C ASN A 482 14.53 32.40 -0.34
N ASP A 483 14.02 32.05 -1.53
CA ASP A 483 14.56 32.54 -2.80
C ASP A 483 14.22 34.02 -3.04
N MET A 484 13.15 34.52 -2.41
CA MET A 484 12.84 35.96 -2.31
C MET A 484 13.64 36.69 -1.22
N GLY A 485 14.46 36.00 -0.41
CA GLY A 485 15.18 36.59 0.73
C GLY A 485 14.31 36.89 1.96
N GLU A 486 13.07 36.41 1.99
CA GLU A 486 12.08 36.59 3.06
C GLU A 486 12.28 35.52 4.15
N TYR A 487 13.48 35.49 4.74
CA TYR A 487 13.97 34.39 5.58
C TYR A 487 13.07 34.08 6.79
N SER A 488 12.47 35.09 7.43
CA SER A 488 11.56 34.87 8.57
C SER A 488 10.30 34.09 8.16
N LYS A 489 9.75 34.36 6.97
CA LYS A 489 8.57 33.63 6.43
C LYS A 489 8.97 32.23 5.97
N ALA A 490 10.18 32.10 5.40
CA ALA A 490 10.74 30.81 5.03
C ALA A 490 10.90 29.88 6.25
N LEU A 491 11.51 30.38 7.34
CA LEU A 491 11.65 29.65 8.60
C LEU A 491 10.30 29.19 9.14
N SER A 492 9.33 30.10 9.24
CA SER A 492 7.99 29.76 9.73
C SER A 492 7.34 28.62 8.92
N SER A 493 7.48 28.66 7.59
CA SER A 493 6.95 27.62 6.70
C SER A 493 7.69 26.28 6.86
N TYR A 494 9.03 26.31 6.92
CA TYR A 494 9.82 25.10 7.12
C TYR A 494 9.62 24.47 8.50
N GLU A 495 9.41 25.27 9.55
CA GLU A 495 9.11 24.79 10.90
C GLU A 495 7.75 24.07 10.94
N GLN A 496 6.71 24.64 10.31
CA GLN A 496 5.42 23.97 10.16
C GLN A 496 5.54 22.64 9.40
N SER A 497 6.34 22.61 8.32
CA SER A 497 6.64 21.38 7.59
C SER A 497 7.33 20.33 8.49
N LEU A 498 8.33 20.74 9.27
CA LEU A 498 9.08 19.88 10.18
C LEU A 498 8.19 19.31 11.29
N GLU A 499 7.31 20.11 11.89
CA GLU A 499 6.37 19.66 12.93
C GLU A 499 5.44 18.57 12.41
N ILE A 500 4.86 18.76 11.22
CA ILE A 500 4.01 17.76 10.57
C ILE A 500 4.81 16.47 10.31
N ARG A 501 6.02 16.58 9.75
CA ARG A 501 6.88 15.42 9.46
C ARG A 501 7.27 14.66 10.72
N LYS A 502 7.56 15.34 11.84
CA LYS A 502 7.88 14.69 13.12
C LYS A 502 6.72 13.85 13.67
N ILE A 503 5.49 14.26 13.41
CA ILE A 503 4.30 13.52 13.82
C ILE A 503 4.03 12.36 12.86
N ALA A 504 4.24 12.57 11.55
CA ALA A 504 3.84 11.64 10.52
C ALA A 504 4.88 10.54 10.22
N LEU A 505 6.16 10.79 10.47
CA LEU A 505 7.26 9.95 9.98
C LEU A 505 8.10 9.35 11.12
N PRO A 506 8.74 8.19 10.88
CA PRO A 506 9.73 7.66 11.81
C PRO A 506 10.88 8.64 12.08
N PRO A 507 11.49 8.63 13.28
CA PRO A 507 12.56 9.58 13.64
C PRO A 507 13.78 9.57 12.72
N ASN A 508 14.02 8.46 12.01
CA ASN A 508 15.14 8.27 11.09
C ASN A 508 14.79 8.53 9.61
N HIS A 509 13.62 9.08 9.30
CA HIS A 509 13.18 9.30 7.92
C HIS A 509 13.98 10.40 7.20
N SER A 510 14.25 10.23 5.90
CA SER A 510 15.03 11.17 5.08
C SER A 510 14.44 12.58 5.02
N ASP A 511 13.11 12.68 5.00
CA ASP A 511 12.42 13.97 4.90
C ASP A 511 12.64 14.88 6.11
N LEU A 512 12.86 14.30 7.30
CA LEU A 512 13.26 15.06 8.48
C LEU A 512 14.64 15.69 8.26
N THR A 513 15.55 14.95 7.62
CA THR A 513 16.86 15.48 7.23
C THR A 513 16.73 16.63 6.25
N ALA A 514 15.87 16.50 5.23
CA ALA A 514 15.62 17.58 4.26
C ALA A 514 15.10 18.85 4.95
N SER A 515 14.12 18.72 5.86
CA SER A 515 13.61 19.85 6.65
C SER A 515 14.69 20.54 7.47
N TYR A 516 15.51 19.78 8.20
CA TYR A 516 16.60 20.37 8.99
C TYR A 516 17.65 21.05 8.12
N ASN A 517 18.01 20.48 6.97
CA ASN A 517 18.93 21.12 6.04
C ASN A 517 18.34 22.43 5.48
N ASN A 518 17.06 22.47 5.12
CA ASN A 518 16.43 23.68 4.60
C ASN A 518 16.41 24.80 5.65
N ILE A 519 16.07 24.49 6.90
CA ILE A 519 16.14 25.46 8.01
C ILE A 519 17.60 25.89 8.24
N GLY A 520 18.55 24.96 8.18
CA GLY A 520 19.98 25.23 8.30
C GLY A 520 20.49 26.18 7.21
N ASN A 521 20.06 25.97 5.95
CA ASN A 521 20.39 26.84 4.82
C ASN A 521 19.86 28.25 5.04
N VAL A 522 18.62 28.41 5.54
CA VAL A 522 18.08 29.74 5.83
C VAL A 522 18.89 30.47 6.90
N TYR A 523 19.21 29.80 8.02
CA TYR A 523 20.06 30.40 9.05
C TYR A 523 21.46 30.73 8.53
N TYR A 524 22.03 29.88 7.67
CA TYR A 524 23.31 30.13 7.03
C TYR A 524 23.27 31.37 6.14
N ASN A 525 22.23 31.52 5.32
CA ASN A 525 22.01 32.71 4.48
C ASN A 525 21.79 33.99 5.29
N MET A 526 21.27 33.87 6.52
CA MET A 526 21.14 34.98 7.48
C MET A 526 22.46 35.31 8.21
N GLY A 527 23.52 34.51 8.05
CA GLY A 527 24.76 34.62 8.84
C GLY A 527 24.65 34.10 10.27
N GLU A 528 23.55 33.43 10.64
CA GLU A 528 23.36 32.83 11.96
C GLU A 528 24.02 31.44 12.05
N HIS A 529 25.34 31.40 11.87
CA HIS A 529 26.12 30.18 11.71
C HIS A 529 25.92 29.14 12.83
N SER A 530 25.83 29.57 14.10
CA SER A 530 25.60 28.64 15.23
C SER A 530 24.26 27.92 15.14
N LYS A 531 23.20 28.60 14.68
CA LYS A 531 21.89 27.97 14.50
C LYS A 531 21.89 27.05 13.27
N ALA A 532 22.55 27.47 12.18
CA ALA A 532 22.73 26.63 10.99
C ALA A 532 23.43 25.31 11.33
N LEU A 533 24.53 25.38 12.09
CA LEU A 533 25.31 24.24 12.54
C LEU A 533 24.45 23.24 13.32
N SER A 534 23.69 23.73 14.31
CA SER A 534 22.78 22.89 15.11
C SER A 534 21.77 22.13 14.25
N ARG A 535 21.23 22.74 13.19
CA ARG A 535 20.30 22.07 12.27
C ARG A 535 20.99 21.05 11.37
N TYR A 536 22.15 21.38 10.82
CA TYR A 536 22.92 20.43 9.99
C TYR A 536 23.41 19.22 10.79
N GLU A 537 23.75 19.39 12.07
CA GLU A 537 24.16 18.29 12.95
C GLU A 537 23.00 17.32 13.20
N LEU A 538 21.79 17.82 13.49
CA LEU A 538 20.59 16.98 13.60
C LEU A 538 20.29 16.20 12.30
N ALA A 539 20.42 16.86 11.15
CA ALA A 539 20.31 16.22 9.85
C ALA A 539 21.37 15.11 9.64
N LEU A 540 22.61 15.35 10.07
CA LEU A 540 23.70 14.38 9.98
C LEU A 540 23.47 13.17 10.90
N GLU A 541 22.98 13.38 12.12
CA GLU A 541 22.67 12.30 13.07
C GLU A 541 21.61 11.35 12.51
N ILE A 542 20.53 11.89 11.94
CA ILE A 542 19.48 11.09 11.28
C ILE A 542 20.08 10.25 10.14
N LYS A 543 20.88 10.87 9.26
CA LYS A 543 21.54 10.15 8.17
C LYS A 543 22.48 9.05 8.64
N LYS A 544 23.22 9.24 9.74
CA LYS A 544 24.12 8.21 10.30
C LYS A 544 23.37 6.97 10.77
N ILE A 545 22.13 7.16 11.26
CA ILE A 545 21.26 6.05 11.66
C ILE A 545 20.66 5.36 10.43
N ALA A 546 20.29 6.13 9.40
CA ALA A 546 19.56 5.63 8.24
C ALA A 546 20.44 5.05 7.11
N LEU A 547 21.69 5.48 6.99
CA LEU A 547 22.56 5.18 5.84
C LEU A 547 23.82 4.42 6.24
N SER A 548 24.41 3.72 5.26
CA SER A 548 25.72 3.09 5.47
C SER A 548 26.82 4.14 5.70
N PRO A 549 27.89 3.83 6.46
CA PRO A 549 28.92 4.80 6.82
C PRO A 549 29.62 5.49 5.64
N ASN A 550 29.65 4.84 4.47
CA ASN A 550 30.28 5.36 3.25
C ASN A 550 29.26 5.94 2.25
N HIS A 551 28.01 6.18 2.64
CA HIS A 551 27.00 6.70 1.73
C HIS A 551 27.34 8.16 1.30
N PRO A 552 27.33 8.51 0.00
CA PRO A 552 27.69 9.85 -0.50
C PRO A 552 26.94 11.00 0.19
N SER A 553 25.68 10.80 0.55
CA SER A 553 24.86 11.82 1.25
C SER A 553 25.38 12.22 2.63
N LEU A 554 26.19 11.38 3.30
CA LEU A 554 26.88 11.73 4.55
C LEU A 554 28.00 12.74 4.27
N ALA A 555 28.75 12.56 3.18
CA ALA A 555 29.78 13.49 2.76
C ALA A 555 29.22 14.88 2.43
N SER A 556 28.06 14.96 1.77
CA SER A 556 27.38 16.25 1.54
C SER A 556 27.07 16.97 2.85
N SER A 557 26.61 16.25 3.88
CA SER A 557 26.34 16.83 5.20
C SER A 557 27.62 17.31 5.89
N TYR A 558 28.70 16.52 5.85
CA TYR A 558 29.99 16.94 6.38
C TYR A 558 30.54 18.17 5.65
N ASN A 559 30.39 18.24 4.32
CA ASN A 559 30.78 19.41 3.54
C ASN A 559 30.00 20.67 3.94
N ASN A 560 28.67 20.57 4.12
CA ASN A 560 27.86 21.71 4.54
C ASN A 560 28.27 22.23 5.93
N ILE A 561 28.55 21.34 6.89
CA ILE A 561 29.07 21.74 8.20
C ILE A 561 30.48 22.36 8.08
N GLY A 562 31.32 21.82 7.20
CA GLY A 562 32.64 22.39 6.88
C GLY A 562 32.56 23.82 6.34
N LEU A 563 31.59 24.10 5.46
CA LEU A 563 31.34 25.45 4.93
C LEU A 563 30.96 26.43 6.04
N VAL A 564 30.09 26.03 6.98
CA VAL A 564 29.73 26.87 8.13
C VAL A 564 30.95 27.21 8.97
N TYR A 565 31.82 26.24 9.28
CA TYR A 565 33.04 26.51 10.06
C TYR A 565 34.06 27.36 9.30
N ASP A 566 34.18 27.22 7.98
CA ASP A 566 35.06 28.06 7.16
C ASP A 566 34.61 29.52 7.24
N ASP A 567 33.31 29.78 7.12
CA ASP A 567 32.76 31.14 7.22
C ASP A 567 32.86 31.74 8.63
N MET A 568 32.80 30.90 9.67
CA MET A 568 33.06 31.32 11.06
C MET A 568 34.54 31.60 11.34
N GLY A 569 35.46 31.28 10.41
CA GLY A 569 36.91 31.38 10.63
C GLY A 569 37.50 30.24 11.47
N GLU A 570 36.73 29.20 11.78
CA GLU A 570 37.19 28.03 12.52
C GLU A 570 37.84 26.99 11.59
N TYR A 571 38.90 27.42 10.91
CA TYR A 571 39.54 26.70 9.80
C TYR A 571 39.98 25.27 10.16
N SER A 572 40.48 25.03 11.37
CA SER A 572 40.86 23.69 11.82
C SER A 572 39.67 22.72 11.87
N LYS A 573 38.49 23.19 12.29
CA LYS A 573 37.27 22.36 12.29
C LYS A 573 36.76 22.18 10.87
N ALA A 574 36.72 23.25 10.06
CA ALA A 574 36.33 23.18 8.66
C ALA A 574 37.14 22.13 7.90
N LEU A 575 38.46 22.14 8.06
CA LEU A 575 39.37 21.17 7.44
C LEU A 575 39.02 19.72 7.85
N SER A 576 38.80 19.46 9.14
CA SER A 576 38.42 18.12 9.62
C SER A 576 37.12 17.62 8.99
N TYR A 577 36.13 18.50 8.84
CA TYR A 577 34.86 18.18 8.20
C TYR A 577 34.99 17.91 6.70
N TYR A 578 35.78 18.72 5.98
CA TYR A 578 36.05 18.49 4.57
C TYR A 578 36.85 17.21 4.31
N GLU A 579 37.81 16.86 5.17
CA GLU A 579 38.56 15.62 5.06
C GLU A 579 37.65 14.39 5.22
N LYS A 580 36.70 14.42 6.16
CA LYS A 580 35.67 13.38 6.30
C LYS A 580 34.79 13.27 5.05
N ALA A 581 34.35 14.41 4.50
CA ALA A 581 33.57 14.41 3.26
C ALA A 581 34.38 13.84 2.09
N GLN A 582 35.66 14.20 1.97
CA GLN A 582 36.55 13.71 0.93
C GLN A 582 36.79 12.19 1.03
N ASP A 583 37.03 11.65 2.22
CA ASP A 583 37.24 10.22 2.43
C ASP A 583 36.02 9.40 1.97
N ILE A 584 34.82 9.82 2.37
CA ILE A 584 33.58 9.15 1.96
C ILE A 584 33.35 9.26 0.44
N TRP A 585 33.48 10.46 -0.15
CA TRP A 585 33.27 10.64 -1.59
C TRP A 585 34.29 9.87 -2.44
N LYS A 586 35.55 9.77 -2.02
CA LYS A 586 36.57 8.95 -2.71
C LYS A 586 36.27 7.46 -2.67
N LYS A 587 35.64 6.98 -1.59
CA LYS A 587 35.25 5.56 -1.44
C LYS A 587 33.96 5.20 -2.19
N SER A 588 33.10 6.18 -2.46
CA SER A 588 31.72 5.96 -2.93
C SER A 588 31.43 6.45 -4.33
N LEU A 589 32.27 7.32 -4.90
CA LEU A 589 32.07 7.91 -6.23
C LEU A 589 33.28 7.62 -7.14
N LEU A 590 33.05 7.69 -8.45
CA LEU A 590 34.12 7.63 -9.45
C LEU A 590 35.12 8.78 -9.23
N SER A 591 36.39 8.53 -9.51
CA SER A 591 37.50 9.48 -9.22
C SER A 591 37.37 10.85 -9.91
N ASN A 592 36.60 10.93 -11.00
CA ASN A 592 36.32 12.15 -11.76
C ASN A 592 35.02 12.87 -11.33
N HIS A 593 34.36 12.43 -10.26
CA HIS A 593 33.09 13.03 -9.85
C HIS A 593 33.26 14.49 -9.39
N PRO A 594 32.40 15.44 -9.82
CA PRO A 594 32.51 16.87 -9.48
C PRO A 594 32.64 17.18 -7.99
N HIS A 595 31.93 16.42 -7.14
CA HIS A 595 32.01 16.59 -5.67
C HIS A 595 33.41 16.34 -5.09
N ILE A 596 34.22 15.43 -5.66
CA ILE A 596 35.60 15.20 -5.21
C ILE A 596 36.47 16.42 -5.53
N ALA A 597 36.26 17.03 -6.70
CA ALA A 597 36.96 18.26 -7.07
C ALA A 597 36.52 19.45 -6.18
N LEU A 598 35.22 19.56 -5.88
CA LEU A 598 34.66 20.59 -5.00
C LEU A 598 35.28 20.53 -3.60
N VAL A 599 35.26 19.37 -2.94
CA VAL A 599 35.80 19.24 -1.58
C VAL A 599 37.30 19.48 -1.53
N LYS A 600 38.04 19.07 -2.58
CA LYS A 600 39.46 19.36 -2.69
C LYS A 600 39.72 20.86 -2.74
N ARG A 601 38.95 21.60 -3.55
CA ARG A 601 39.03 23.07 -3.60
C ARG A 601 38.74 23.70 -2.24
N ASN A 602 37.73 23.21 -1.52
CA ASN A 602 37.39 23.70 -0.18
C ASN A 602 38.55 23.47 0.82
N ILE A 603 39.16 22.27 0.80
CA ILE A 603 40.35 21.94 1.60
C ILE A 603 41.52 22.87 1.27
N ASP A 604 41.83 23.04 -0.02
CA ASP A 604 42.94 23.86 -0.47
C ASP A 604 42.74 25.34 -0.10
N ASN A 605 41.49 25.84 -0.16
CA ASN A 605 41.15 27.19 0.25
C ASN A 605 41.31 27.39 1.76
N VAL A 606 40.80 26.48 2.58
CA VAL A 606 40.95 26.55 4.05
C VAL A 606 42.42 26.50 4.46
N LYS A 607 43.21 25.62 3.84
CA LYS A 607 44.67 25.52 4.10
C LYS A 607 45.44 26.80 3.77
N LYS A 608 44.94 27.66 2.87
CA LYS A 608 45.54 28.97 2.58
C LYS A 608 45.17 30.04 3.60
N LYS A 609 44.05 29.87 4.32
CA LYS A 609 43.56 30.80 5.34
C LYS A 609 44.11 30.48 6.74
N MET A 610 44.53 29.24 6.97
CA MET A 610 45.31 28.79 8.14
C MET A 610 46.75 29.30 8.05
#